data_AF-A0A0G1VQJ9-F1
#
_entry.id   AF-A0A0G1VQJ9-F1
#
_cell.length_a   1.000
_cell.length_b   1.000
_cell.length_c   1.000
_cell.angle_alpha   90.00
_cell.angle_beta   90.00
_cell.angle_gamma   90.00
#
_symmetry.space_group_name_H-M   'P 1'
#
loop_
_entity.id
_entity.type
_entity.pdbx_description
1 polymer ?
#
loop_
_entity_poly.entity_id
_entity_poly.type
_entity_poly.pdbx_seq_one_letter_code
_entity_poly.pdbx_strand_id
1 'polypeptide(L)'
;MRKCICAILLLSLVPLGAGAQVVINEIAWMGAPPEGVDAKQGWRYEWIELYNLSDAAVGLNGWRIELYREKLDYEIALYGSIPLQGYFLVGASERIPGVDVNYANLAGKFANTGQRVVLKNARDEIVEDVDAREGWFGGDNDIKVTMERRFPDLAANDPENWGSSRNAGGTPKSQNSLFGKERVLSLSQNPGFSSSDAIKKEPFWSSFFETLTNRIFIRAFLFALVSAAAILVLRQHLLGSLSQDASSFGARRD
;
A
#
# COMPACT_ATOMS: atom_id res chain seq x y z
N MET A 1 -37.47 13.98 43.62
CA MET A 1 -36.50 12.91 43.25
C MET A 1 -36.10 13.13 41.79
N ARG A 2 -34.80 13.22 41.52
CA ARG A 2 -34.21 13.70 40.26
C ARG A 2 -34.34 12.64 39.16
N LYS A 3 -34.85 13.03 37.98
CA LYS A 3 -34.90 12.17 36.78
C LYS A 3 -33.51 12.16 36.12
N CYS A 4 -32.82 11.04 36.18
CA CYS A 4 -31.59 10.83 35.41
C CYS A 4 -31.96 10.57 33.95
N ILE A 5 -31.60 11.51 33.07
CA ILE A 5 -31.68 11.31 31.62
C ILE A 5 -30.40 10.57 31.22
N CYS A 6 -30.53 9.28 30.89
CA CYS A 6 -29.47 8.54 30.20
C CYS A 6 -29.38 9.04 28.76
N ALA A 7 -28.42 9.91 28.47
CA ALA A 7 -28.04 10.24 27.10
C ALA A 7 -27.33 9.02 26.49
N ILE A 8 -28.03 8.29 25.62
CA ILE A 8 -27.41 7.25 24.79
C ILE A 8 -26.62 7.99 23.71
N LEU A 9 -25.31 8.06 23.88
CA LEU A 9 -24.37 8.54 22.87
C LEU A 9 -24.31 7.47 21.76
N LEU A 10 -25.08 7.66 20.69
CA LEU A 10 -24.95 6.88 19.45
C LEU A 10 -23.61 7.25 18.81
N LEU A 11 -22.55 6.51 19.19
CA LEU A 11 -21.27 6.56 18.51
C LEU A 11 -21.46 5.88 17.16
N SER A 12 -21.75 6.68 16.13
CA SER A 12 -21.74 6.21 14.74
C SER A 12 -20.34 5.66 14.46
N LEU A 13 -20.22 4.34 14.38
CA LEU A 13 -19.08 3.69 13.77
C LEU A 13 -19.12 4.10 12.30
N VAL A 14 -18.45 5.21 11.96
CA VAL A 14 -18.23 5.55 10.56
C VAL A 14 -17.35 4.43 10.04
N PRO A 15 -17.84 3.56 9.13
CA PRO A 15 -16.93 2.64 8.47
C PRO A 15 -15.85 3.51 7.84
N LEU A 16 -14.57 3.28 8.19
CA LEU A 16 -13.50 3.77 7.35
C LEU A 16 -13.82 3.20 5.97
N GLY A 17 -14.29 4.06 5.07
CA GLY A 17 -14.64 3.63 3.73
C GLY A 17 -13.44 2.88 3.19
N ALA A 18 -13.66 1.67 2.68
CA ALA A 18 -12.70 0.99 1.83
C ALA A 18 -12.53 1.88 0.59
N GLY A 19 -11.66 2.88 0.72
CA GLY A 19 -11.29 3.75 -0.38
C GLY A 19 -10.61 2.90 -1.44
N ALA A 20 -10.85 3.21 -2.71
CA ALA A 20 -10.06 2.64 -3.78
C ALA A 20 -8.57 2.91 -3.50
N GLN A 21 -7.83 1.87 -3.13
CA GLN A 21 -6.41 1.95 -2.85
C GLN A 21 -5.68 1.52 -4.12
N VAL A 22 -5.50 2.46 -5.05
CA VAL A 22 -4.69 2.25 -6.25
C VAL A 22 -3.33 2.86 -6.00
N VAL A 23 -2.29 2.06 -6.24
CA VAL A 23 -0.91 2.43 -5.92
C VAL A 23 -0.03 2.38 -7.15
N ILE A 24 1.05 3.16 -7.15
CA ILE A 24 2.13 3.00 -8.13
C ILE A 24 2.92 1.75 -7.73
N ASN A 25 3.02 0.78 -8.65
CA ASN A 25 3.55 -0.55 -8.38
C ASN A 25 4.94 -0.77 -8.97
N GLU A 26 5.15 -0.34 -10.21
CA GLU A 26 6.39 -0.56 -10.95
C GLU A 26 6.57 0.56 -11.99
N ILE A 27 7.83 0.99 -12.20
CA ILE A 27 8.18 2.03 -13.18
C ILE A 27 9.39 1.59 -14.00
N ALA A 28 9.22 1.51 -15.32
CA ALA A 28 10.32 1.34 -16.27
C ALA A 28 10.82 2.70 -16.76
N TRP A 29 11.43 3.47 -15.86
CA TRP A 29 11.84 4.86 -16.12
C TRP A 29 12.94 4.98 -17.19
N MET A 30 13.76 3.95 -17.38
CA MET A 30 14.76 3.85 -18.46
C MET A 30 14.20 3.27 -19.77
N GLY A 31 12.97 2.77 -19.69
CA GLY A 31 12.28 1.91 -20.63
C GLY A 31 12.82 0.49 -20.77
N ALA A 32 11.92 -0.44 -21.04
CA ALA A 32 12.17 -1.87 -21.17
C ALA A 32 11.93 -2.31 -22.62
N PRO A 33 12.93 -2.22 -23.51
CA PRO A 33 12.74 -2.58 -24.91
C PRO A 33 12.47 -4.09 -25.06
N PRO A 34 11.57 -4.49 -25.96
CA PRO A 34 11.35 -5.91 -26.25
C PRO A 34 12.59 -6.52 -26.94
N GLU A 35 12.64 -7.85 -26.95
CA GLU A 35 13.71 -8.58 -27.63
C GLU A 35 13.90 -8.13 -29.08
N GLY A 36 15.16 -8.05 -29.52
CA GLY A 36 15.53 -7.62 -30.86
C GLY A 36 15.54 -6.10 -31.06
N VAL A 37 15.26 -5.29 -30.03
CA VAL A 37 15.43 -3.83 -30.08
C VAL A 37 16.69 -3.42 -29.34
N ASP A 38 17.47 -2.52 -29.94
CA ASP A 38 18.68 -1.96 -29.32
C ASP A 38 18.34 -1.27 -27.99
N ALA A 39 19.07 -1.61 -26.93
CA ALA A 39 18.91 -1.02 -25.60
C ALA A 39 19.02 0.52 -25.59
N LYS A 40 19.74 1.12 -26.55
CA LYS A 40 19.82 2.58 -26.74
C LYS A 40 18.48 3.21 -27.13
N GLN A 41 17.54 2.40 -27.62
CA GLN A 41 16.17 2.82 -27.93
C GLN A 41 15.20 2.56 -26.76
N GLY A 42 15.70 2.14 -25.59
CA GLY A 42 14.90 1.79 -24.42
C GLY A 42 13.88 2.87 -24.02
N TRP A 43 14.25 4.15 -24.10
CA TRP A 43 13.38 5.30 -23.80
C TRP A 43 12.03 5.31 -24.57
N ARG A 44 11.94 4.59 -25.70
CA ARG A 44 10.69 4.41 -26.47
C ARG A 44 9.73 3.39 -25.85
N TYR A 45 10.15 2.72 -24.78
CA TYR A 45 9.46 1.63 -24.10
C TYR A 45 9.38 1.90 -22.60
N GLU A 46 9.29 3.18 -22.22
CA GLU A 46 8.97 3.61 -20.86
C GLU A 46 7.52 3.27 -20.52
N TRP A 47 7.30 2.90 -19.25
CA TRP A 47 5.97 2.61 -18.75
C TRP A 47 5.90 2.75 -17.23
N ILE A 48 4.66 2.88 -16.75
CA ILE A 48 4.29 2.87 -15.34
C ILE A 48 3.11 1.94 -15.12
N GLU A 49 3.17 1.17 -14.05
CA GLU A 49 2.13 0.26 -13.65
C GLU A 49 1.46 0.70 -12.36
N LEU A 50 0.13 0.63 -12.36
CA LEU A 50 -0.72 0.80 -11.20
C LEU A 50 -1.22 -0.56 -10.70
N TYR A 51 -1.34 -0.72 -9.39
CA TYR A 51 -1.93 -1.90 -8.76
C TYR A 51 -3.12 -1.50 -7.90
N ASN A 52 -4.23 -2.24 -8.02
CA ASN A 52 -5.44 -2.01 -7.23
C ASN A 52 -5.47 -2.96 -6.02
N LEU A 53 -5.26 -2.42 -4.82
CA LEU A 53 -5.27 -3.18 -3.57
C LEU A 53 -6.68 -3.47 -3.04
N SER A 54 -7.71 -2.85 -3.62
CA SER A 54 -9.09 -3.04 -3.16
C SER A 54 -9.67 -4.38 -3.62
N ASP A 55 -10.76 -4.77 -2.94
CA ASP A 55 -11.56 -5.96 -3.23
C ASP A 55 -12.61 -5.74 -4.34
N ALA A 56 -12.58 -4.56 -4.98
CA ALA A 56 -13.47 -4.18 -6.07
C ALA A 56 -12.69 -3.60 -7.25
N ALA A 57 -13.28 -3.62 -8.45
CA ALA A 57 -12.69 -2.94 -9.59
C ALA A 57 -12.76 -1.41 -9.42
N VAL A 58 -11.74 -0.70 -9.90
CA VAL A 58 -11.63 0.77 -9.82
C VAL A 58 -11.66 1.36 -11.22
N GLY A 59 -12.61 2.26 -11.47
CA GLY A 59 -12.66 3.05 -12.71
C GLY A 59 -11.67 4.21 -12.68
N LEU A 60 -10.93 4.40 -13.78
CA LEU A 60 -9.89 5.41 -13.92
C LEU A 60 -10.31 6.64 -14.73
N ASN A 61 -11.56 6.72 -15.17
CA ASN A 61 -12.04 7.86 -15.95
C ASN A 61 -11.87 9.16 -15.16
N GLY A 62 -11.11 10.11 -15.73
CA GLY A 62 -10.78 11.39 -15.10
C GLY A 62 -9.61 11.35 -14.12
N TRP A 63 -9.03 10.17 -13.86
CA TRP A 63 -7.77 10.06 -13.13
C TRP A 63 -6.60 10.48 -14.03
N ARG A 64 -5.46 10.80 -13.42
CA ARG A 64 -4.25 11.16 -14.16
C ARG A 64 -2.97 10.90 -13.38
N ILE A 65 -1.88 10.74 -14.14
CA ILE A 65 -0.52 10.69 -13.62
C ILE A 65 0.18 11.99 -14.03
N GLU A 66 0.75 12.68 -13.06
CA GLU A 66 1.54 13.90 -13.26
C GLU A 66 3.02 13.60 -12.99
N LEU A 67 3.89 14.03 -13.90
CA LEU A 67 5.35 13.90 -13.81
C LEU A 67 5.97 15.26 -13.52
N TYR A 68 6.77 15.34 -12.47
CA TYR A 68 7.39 16.56 -11.98
C TYR A 68 8.91 16.41 -11.91
N ARG A 69 9.63 17.37 -12.53
CA ARG A 69 11.05 17.63 -12.20
C ARG A 69 11.09 18.67 -11.09
N GLU A 70 11.10 19.94 -11.45
CA GLU A 70 10.87 21.06 -10.51
C GLU A 70 9.43 21.58 -10.59
N LYS A 71 8.89 21.61 -11.81
CA LYS A 71 7.50 21.94 -12.14
C LYS A 71 6.86 20.76 -12.88
N LEU A 72 5.56 20.84 -13.09
CA LEU A 72 4.83 19.87 -13.93
C LEU A 72 5.49 19.84 -15.32
N ASP A 73 6.03 18.69 -15.69
CA ASP A 73 6.69 18.44 -16.97
C ASP A 73 5.73 17.76 -17.96
N TYR A 74 4.92 16.83 -17.45
CA TYR A 74 4.03 16.02 -18.26
C TYR A 74 2.83 15.51 -17.46
N GLU A 75 1.69 15.35 -18.14
CA GLU A 75 0.46 14.80 -17.56
C GLU A 75 -0.09 13.71 -18.47
N ILE A 76 -0.58 12.64 -17.87
CA ILE A 76 -1.12 11.46 -18.54
C ILE A 76 -2.54 11.25 -18.05
N ALA A 77 -3.53 11.47 -18.91
CA ALA A 77 -4.92 11.15 -18.59
C ALA A 77 -5.10 9.63 -18.53
N LEU A 78 -5.91 9.14 -17.58
CA LEU A 78 -6.25 7.73 -17.47
C LEU A 78 -7.73 7.51 -17.84
N TYR A 79 -8.01 6.30 -18.31
CA TYR A 79 -9.36 5.84 -18.63
C TYR A 79 -9.43 4.31 -18.50
N GLY A 80 -10.65 3.76 -18.50
CA GLY A 80 -10.86 2.33 -18.31
C GLY A 80 -11.00 1.94 -16.85
N SER A 81 -10.61 0.72 -16.50
CA SER A 81 -10.76 0.18 -15.14
C SER A 81 -9.67 -0.82 -14.80
N ILE A 82 -9.25 -0.81 -13.53
CA ILE A 82 -8.38 -1.83 -12.95
C ILE A 82 -9.26 -2.86 -12.23
N PRO A 83 -9.16 -4.17 -12.53
CA PRO A 83 -9.82 -5.21 -11.75
C PRO A 83 -9.41 -5.20 -10.27
N LEU A 84 -10.19 -5.85 -9.40
CA LEU A 84 -9.77 -6.09 -8.02
C LEU A 84 -8.45 -6.86 -7.99
N GLN A 85 -7.50 -6.45 -7.15
CA GLN A 85 -6.15 -7.06 -7.11
C GLN A 85 -5.51 -7.17 -8.50
N GLY A 86 -5.84 -6.22 -9.39
CA GLY A 86 -5.41 -6.19 -10.78
C GLY A 86 -4.38 -5.10 -11.05
N TYR A 87 -3.73 -5.20 -12.20
CA TYR A 87 -2.71 -4.28 -12.68
C TYR A 87 -3.21 -3.44 -13.85
N PHE A 88 -2.70 -2.23 -14.01
CA PHE A 88 -3.00 -1.34 -15.12
C PHE A 88 -1.73 -0.67 -15.62
N LEU A 89 -1.40 -0.89 -16.89
CA LEU A 89 -0.13 -0.55 -17.50
C LEU A 89 -0.31 0.58 -18.50
N VAL A 90 0.40 1.68 -18.24
CA VAL A 90 0.45 2.86 -19.10
C VAL A 90 1.84 2.91 -19.75
N GLY A 91 1.90 2.82 -21.07
CA GLY A 91 3.15 2.66 -21.80
C GLY A 91 3.36 3.69 -22.91
N ALA A 92 4.62 3.85 -23.31
CA ALA A 92 5.01 4.71 -24.44
C ALA A 92 4.90 4.02 -25.81
N SER A 93 4.54 2.74 -25.86
CA SER A 93 4.50 1.94 -27.07
C SER A 93 3.55 0.75 -26.95
N GLU A 94 2.78 0.46 -28.01
CA GLU A 94 1.96 -0.75 -28.15
C GLU A 94 2.77 -2.06 -28.12
N ARG A 95 4.10 -1.95 -28.29
CA ARG A 95 5.00 -3.11 -28.25
C ARG A 95 5.37 -3.53 -26.83
N ILE A 96 4.93 -2.79 -25.80
CA ILE A 96 5.04 -3.19 -24.41
C ILE A 96 3.96 -4.26 -24.14
N PRO A 97 4.32 -5.49 -23.73
CA PRO A 97 3.35 -6.56 -23.53
C PRO A 97 2.29 -6.19 -22.50
N GLY A 98 1.01 -6.32 -22.89
CA GLY A 98 -0.11 -6.12 -21.97
C GLY A 98 -0.43 -4.66 -21.61
N VAL A 99 0.06 -3.69 -22.41
CA VAL A 99 -0.27 -2.27 -22.22
C VAL A 99 -1.78 -2.05 -22.33
N ASP A 100 -2.37 -1.40 -21.31
CA ASP A 100 -3.80 -1.06 -21.32
C ASP A 100 -4.05 0.27 -22.02
N VAL A 101 -3.12 1.23 -21.83
CA VAL A 101 -3.18 2.54 -22.46
C VAL A 101 -1.81 2.95 -22.97
N ASN A 102 -1.75 3.30 -24.25
CA ASN A 102 -0.53 3.74 -24.91
C ASN A 102 -0.54 5.26 -25.17
N TYR A 103 0.53 5.91 -24.74
CA TYR A 103 0.82 7.32 -25.01
C TYR A 103 2.19 7.42 -25.69
N ALA A 104 2.23 7.47 -27.02
CA ALA A 104 3.50 7.52 -27.76
C ALA A 104 4.41 8.70 -27.35
N ASN A 105 3.82 9.80 -26.87
CA ASN A 105 4.51 11.00 -26.38
C ASN A 105 4.99 10.91 -24.92
N LEU A 106 4.71 9.79 -24.23
CA LEU A 106 5.34 9.42 -22.96
C LEU A 106 6.81 9.06 -23.14
N ALA A 107 7.23 8.64 -24.34
CA ALA A 107 8.60 8.24 -24.62
C ALA A 107 9.61 9.34 -24.26
N GLY A 108 10.56 9.02 -23.39
CA GLY A 108 11.61 9.93 -22.93
C GLY A 108 11.12 10.97 -21.93
N LYS A 109 9.96 10.77 -21.29
CA LYS A 109 9.44 11.69 -20.26
C LYS A 109 9.93 11.33 -18.88
N PHE A 110 10.23 10.06 -18.61
CA PHE A 110 10.85 9.66 -17.36
C PHE A 110 12.33 10.12 -17.35
N ALA A 111 12.68 11.01 -16.43
CA ALA A 111 14.07 11.45 -16.30
C ALA A 111 14.92 10.35 -15.64
N ASN A 112 16.05 9.97 -16.26
CA ASN A 112 16.97 8.98 -15.69
C ASN A 112 17.56 9.38 -14.32
N THR A 113 17.60 10.68 -14.02
CA THR A 113 18.12 11.22 -12.76
C THR A 113 17.14 11.13 -11.59
N GLY A 114 15.92 10.66 -11.84
CA GLY A 114 14.84 10.71 -10.86
C GLY A 114 13.84 11.84 -11.15
N GLN A 115 12.61 11.67 -10.66
CA GLN A 115 11.52 12.63 -10.76
C GLN A 115 10.43 12.31 -9.72
N ARG A 116 9.48 13.22 -9.55
CA ARG A 116 8.28 12.98 -8.75
C ARG A 116 7.11 12.55 -9.63
N VAL A 117 6.40 11.51 -9.22
CA VAL A 117 5.26 10.91 -9.92
C VAL A 117 4.04 10.96 -9.01
N VAL A 118 2.99 11.65 -9.44
CA VAL A 118 1.78 11.86 -8.65
C VAL A 118 0.59 11.22 -9.37
N LEU A 119 -0.16 10.36 -8.68
CA LEU A 119 -1.43 9.81 -9.15
C LEU A 119 -2.56 10.61 -8.51
N LYS A 120 -3.44 11.18 -9.34
CA LYS A 120 -4.64 11.90 -8.90
C LYS A 120 -5.91 11.23 -9.40
N ASN A 121 -6.94 11.24 -8.56
CA ASN A 121 -8.27 10.76 -8.94
C ASN A 121 -9.08 11.83 -9.70
N ALA A 122 -10.29 11.46 -10.13
CA ALA A 122 -11.20 12.33 -10.87
C ALA A 122 -11.68 13.58 -10.09
N ARG A 123 -11.43 13.66 -8.78
CA ARG A 123 -11.75 14.81 -7.92
C ARG A 123 -10.54 15.70 -7.64
N ASP A 124 -9.43 15.47 -8.34
CA ASP A 124 -8.15 16.15 -8.12
C ASP A 124 -7.45 15.82 -6.79
N GLU A 125 -7.90 14.78 -6.09
CA GLU A 125 -7.27 14.33 -4.84
C GLU A 125 -6.04 13.47 -5.18
N ILE A 126 -4.94 13.71 -4.47
CA ILE A 126 -3.73 12.88 -4.57
C ILE A 126 -4.04 11.51 -3.96
N VAL A 127 -3.92 10.47 -4.77
CA VAL A 127 -4.08 9.07 -4.37
C VAL A 127 -2.72 8.47 -3.99
N GLU A 128 -1.69 8.79 -4.77
CA GLU A 128 -0.32 8.38 -4.51
C GLU A 128 0.65 9.47 -4.95
N ASP A 129 1.78 9.58 -4.26
CA ASP A 129 2.86 10.52 -4.52
C ASP A 129 4.20 9.83 -4.27
N VAL A 130 4.97 9.58 -5.33
CA VAL A 130 6.34 9.02 -5.26
C VAL A 130 7.31 10.14 -5.62
N ASP A 131 8.04 10.64 -4.64
CA ASP A 131 9.03 11.71 -4.81
C ASP A 131 10.45 11.15 -4.88
N ALA A 132 10.87 10.76 -6.09
CA ALA A 132 12.21 10.23 -6.36
C ALA A 132 13.09 11.26 -7.09
N ARG A 133 12.92 12.56 -6.82
CA ARG A 133 13.68 13.64 -7.50
C ARG A 133 15.17 13.63 -7.23
N GLU A 134 15.59 13.08 -6.10
CA GLU A 134 17.02 12.90 -5.73
C GLU A 134 17.64 11.64 -6.34
N GLY A 135 16.87 10.88 -7.13
CA GLY A 135 17.27 9.61 -7.71
C GLY A 135 16.19 8.54 -7.51
N TRP A 136 16.00 7.70 -8.52
CA TRP A 136 15.09 6.56 -8.45
C TRP A 136 15.49 5.60 -7.32
N PHE A 137 14.50 5.08 -6.58
CA PHE A 137 14.71 4.14 -5.48
C PHE A 137 15.09 2.72 -5.94
N GLY A 138 15.11 2.49 -7.26
CA GLY A 138 15.52 1.24 -7.88
C GLY A 138 15.50 1.33 -9.39
N GLY A 139 15.76 0.19 -10.03
CA GLY A 139 15.96 0.07 -11.46
C GLY A 139 17.41 0.35 -11.88
N ASP A 140 17.74 0.00 -13.11
CA ASP A 140 19.07 0.22 -13.69
C ASP A 140 18.97 0.48 -15.20
N ASN A 141 19.54 1.60 -15.64
CA ASN A 141 19.47 2.05 -17.02
C ASN A 141 20.40 1.28 -17.96
N ASP A 142 21.50 0.71 -17.46
CA ASP A 142 22.50 0.03 -18.26
C ASP A 142 22.01 -1.38 -18.62
N ILE A 143 21.41 -2.08 -17.65
CA ILE A 143 20.86 -3.42 -17.85
C ILE A 143 19.35 -3.46 -18.07
N LYS A 144 18.69 -2.29 -18.11
CA LYS A 144 17.25 -2.13 -18.42
C LYS A 144 16.31 -2.94 -17.52
N VAL A 145 16.55 -2.88 -16.22
CA VAL A 145 15.64 -3.46 -15.20
C VAL A 145 14.87 -2.36 -14.50
N THR A 146 13.59 -2.59 -14.28
CA THR A 146 12.63 -1.62 -13.76
C THR A 146 12.76 -1.39 -12.26
N MET A 147 12.13 -0.32 -11.77
CA MET A 147 11.94 -0.06 -10.34
C MET A 147 10.63 -0.68 -9.87
N GLU A 148 10.68 -1.64 -8.95
CA GLU A 148 9.53 -2.37 -8.41
C GLU A 148 9.33 -2.10 -6.91
N ARG A 149 8.07 -2.02 -6.48
CA ARG A 149 7.68 -1.94 -5.07
C ARG A 149 7.66 -3.32 -4.40
N ARG A 150 8.13 -3.41 -3.15
CA ARG A 150 8.17 -4.64 -2.34
C ARG A 150 6.84 -4.91 -1.65
N PHE A 151 6.29 -3.88 -1.01
CA PHE A 151 5.06 -3.95 -0.22
C PHE A 151 4.13 -2.82 -0.67
N PRO A 152 3.14 -3.13 -1.53
CA PRO A 152 2.19 -2.14 -2.05
C PRO A 152 1.41 -1.37 -0.99
N ASP A 153 1.22 -1.96 0.20
CA ASP A 153 0.49 -1.41 1.34
C ASP A 153 1.35 -0.52 2.25
N LEU A 154 2.67 -0.50 2.07
CA LEU A 154 3.59 0.39 2.79
C LEU A 154 3.76 1.74 2.07
N ALA A 155 4.36 2.72 2.73
CA ALA A 155 4.52 4.08 2.19
C ALA A 155 5.29 4.11 0.85
N ALA A 156 4.85 4.96 -0.08
CA ALA A 156 5.45 5.10 -1.40
C ALA A 156 6.79 5.86 -1.38
N ASN A 157 7.00 6.72 -0.38
CA ASN A 157 8.21 7.52 -0.20
C ASN A 157 9.23 6.89 0.76
N ASP A 158 9.08 5.60 1.08
CA ASP A 158 10.13 4.84 1.74
C ASP A 158 11.02 4.20 0.67
N PRO A 159 12.26 4.68 0.43
CA PRO A 159 13.14 4.12 -0.59
C PRO A 159 13.44 2.63 -0.38
N GLU A 160 13.41 2.15 0.86
CA GLU A 160 13.68 0.74 1.18
C GLU A 160 12.54 -0.17 0.72
N ASN A 161 11.33 0.37 0.54
CA ASN A 161 10.18 -0.33 -0.03
C ASN A 161 10.27 -0.55 -1.56
N TRP A 162 11.35 -0.09 -2.20
CA TRP A 162 11.56 -0.25 -3.63
C TRP A 162 12.86 -1.02 -3.92
N GLY A 163 13.05 -1.37 -5.19
CA GLY A 163 14.31 -1.90 -5.69
C GLY A 163 14.27 -2.24 -7.16
N SER A 164 15.37 -2.76 -7.68
CA SER A 164 15.46 -3.20 -9.07
C SER A 164 14.82 -4.57 -9.26
N SER A 165 14.02 -4.71 -10.33
CA SER A 165 13.45 -6.00 -10.72
C SER A 165 14.52 -7.07 -10.90
N ARG A 166 14.16 -8.31 -10.57
CA ARG A 166 14.98 -9.50 -10.84
C ARG A 166 14.76 -10.05 -12.26
N ASN A 167 13.79 -9.49 -12.99
CA ASN A 167 13.45 -9.90 -14.34
C ASN A 167 13.90 -8.82 -15.32
N ALA A 168 14.51 -9.23 -16.43
CA ALA A 168 14.79 -8.32 -17.53
C ALA A 168 13.46 -7.76 -18.06
N GLY A 169 13.35 -6.43 -18.12
CA GLY A 169 12.12 -5.76 -18.54
C GLY A 169 10.99 -5.74 -17.51
N GLY A 170 11.22 -6.19 -16.28
CA GLY A 170 10.28 -6.03 -15.17
C GLY A 170 9.22 -7.14 -15.04
N THR A 171 8.12 -6.81 -14.35
CA THR A 171 6.97 -7.70 -14.14
C THR A 171 5.63 -7.12 -14.63
N PRO A 172 5.55 -6.60 -15.87
CA PRO A 172 4.31 -5.99 -16.35
C PRO A 172 3.14 -6.98 -16.26
N LYS A 173 2.03 -6.49 -15.73
CA LYS A 173 0.75 -7.17 -15.51
C LYS A 173 0.84 -8.37 -14.56
N SER A 174 1.90 -8.44 -13.75
CA SER A 174 2.20 -9.56 -12.86
C SER A 174 2.70 -9.07 -11.50
N GLN A 175 2.74 -9.96 -10.52
CA GLN A 175 3.28 -9.63 -9.21
C GLN A 175 4.78 -9.32 -9.28
N ASN A 176 5.19 -8.21 -8.65
CA ASN A 176 6.58 -7.78 -8.55
C ASN A 176 7.51 -8.89 -8.08
N SER A 177 8.68 -8.97 -8.71
CA SER A 177 9.73 -9.93 -8.36
C SER A 177 10.26 -9.73 -6.93
N LEU A 178 10.12 -8.51 -6.40
CA LEU A 178 10.48 -8.12 -5.04
C LEU A 178 9.33 -8.20 -4.02
N PHE A 179 8.12 -8.60 -4.44
CA PHE A 179 6.95 -8.60 -3.57
C PHE A 179 7.20 -9.38 -2.27
N GLY A 180 6.89 -8.77 -1.13
CA GLY A 180 7.01 -9.41 0.18
C GLY A 180 8.45 -9.63 0.66
N LYS A 181 9.46 -9.10 -0.02
CA LYS A 181 10.87 -9.35 0.27
C LYS A 181 11.52 -8.10 0.85
N GLU A 182 11.90 -8.17 2.12
CA GLU A 182 12.74 -7.15 2.76
C GLU A 182 14.04 -6.92 1.98
N ARG A 183 14.60 -5.71 2.09
CA ARG A 183 15.93 -5.46 1.56
C ARG A 183 16.92 -6.31 2.35
N VAL A 184 17.68 -7.13 1.63
CA VAL A 184 18.82 -7.83 2.24
C VAL A 184 19.89 -6.76 2.50
N LEU A 185 19.88 -6.19 3.70
CA LEU A 185 21.05 -5.51 4.24
C LEU A 185 22.11 -6.60 4.37
N SER A 186 23.10 -6.58 3.49
CA SER A 186 24.26 -7.44 3.63
C SER A 186 24.98 -7.07 4.92
N LEU A 187 24.65 -7.75 6.03
CA LEU A 187 25.63 -7.98 7.07
C LEU A 187 26.77 -8.70 6.36
N SER A 188 27.89 -7.98 6.18
CA SER A 188 29.07 -8.48 5.47
C SER A 188 29.33 -9.93 5.87
N GLN A 189 29.43 -10.82 4.89
CA GLN A 189 30.02 -12.12 5.11
C GLN A 189 31.44 -11.89 5.63
N ASN A 190 31.63 -11.92 6.94
CA ASN A 190 32.95 -12.10 7.52
C ASN A 190 33.38 -13.53 7.18
N PRO A 191 34.43 -13.74 6.37
CA PRO A 191 34.93 -15.08 6.08
C PRO A 191 35.77 -15.55 7.27
N GLY A 192 35.12 -15.78 8.41
CA GLY A 192 35.82 -16.05 9.67
C GLY A 192 35.00 -16.60 10.83
N PHE A 193 33.74 -17.03 10.62
CA PHE A 193 32.98 -17.69 11.68
C PHE A 193 32.99 -19.22 11.49
N SER A 194 33.98 -19.87 12.09
CA SER A 194 34.01 -21.32 12.28
C SER A 194 32.88 -21.71 13.23
N SER A 195 32.08 -22.70 12.82
CA SER A 195 30.98 -23.26 13.61
C SER A 195 31.52 -24.12 14.76
N SER A 196 32.04 -23.50 15.82
CA SER A 196 32.36 -24.19 17.06
C SER A 196 32.56 -23.17 18.17
N ASP A 197 31.48 -22.60 18.67
CA ASP A 197 31.41 -22.24 20.09
C ASP A 197 29.95 -22.08 20.51
N ALA A 198 29.61 -22.77 21.58
CA ALA A 198 28.27 -22.94 22.09
C ALA A 198 27.67 -21.59 22.52
N ILE A 199 26.78 -21.05 21.70
CA ILE A 199 25.93 -19.93 22.08
C ILE A 199 24.87 -20.47 23.04
N LYS A 200 24.99 -20.11 24.32
CA LYS A 200 23.85 -20.07 25.24
C LYS A 200 22.75 -19.29 24.54
N LYS A 201 21.68 -19.99 24.17
CA LYS A 201 20.51 -19.41 23.52
C LYS A 201 19.90 -18.37 24.45
N GLU A 202 20.20 -17.09 24.21
CA GLU A 202 19.25 -16.06 24.57
C GLU A 202 18.05 -16.21 23.63
N PRO A 203 16.81 -16.29 24.14
CA PRO A 203 15.66 -16.55 23.27
C PRO A 203 15.48 -15.38 22.31
N PHE A 204 15.23 -15.71 21.05
CA PHE A 204 14.87 -14.84 19.90
C PHE A 204 13.71 -13.85 20.16
N TRP A 205 13.14 -13.84 21.35
CA TRP A 205 12.04 -13.00 21.78
C TRP A 205 12.46 -11.61 22.27
N SER A 206 13.76 -11.31 22.44
CA SER A 206 14.18 -9.99 22.95
C SER A 206 13.86 -8.84 21.97
N SER A 207 13.88 -9.09 20.66
CA SER A 207 13.40 -8.15 19.63
C SER A 207 11.90 -8.23 19.36
N PHE A 208 11.22 -9.29 19.82
CA PHE A 208 9.76 -9.39 19.75
C PHE A 208 9.06 -8.48 20.78
N PHE A 209 9.70 -8.22 21.93
CA PHE A 209 9.13 -7.34 22.96
C PHE A 209 9.37 -5.83 22.74
N GLU A 210 10.20 -5.43 21.78
CA GLU A 210 10.23 -4.02 21.36
C GLU A 210 8.98 -3.64 20.55
N THR A 211 8.33 -4.61 19.89
CA THR A 211 7.05 -4.45 19.19
C THR A 211 5.83 -4.57 20.11
N LEU A 212 6.02 -4.62 21.44
CA LEU A 212 4.94 -4.55 22.42
C LEU A 212 4.84 -3.21 23.15
N THR A 213 5.70 -2.23 22.83
CA THR A 213 5.63 -0.89 23.47
C THR A 213 5.16 0.22 22.52
N ASN A 214 4.78 -0.12 21.28
CA ASN A 214 4.21 0.86 20.36
C ASN A 214 2.88 1.41 20.93
N ARG A 215 2.92 2.66 21.42
CA ARG A 215 1.87 3.32 22.23
C ARG A 215 0.52 3.40 21.52
N ILE A 216 0.49 3.17 20.21
CA ILE A 216 -0.71 3.15 19.36
C ILE A 216 -1.49 1.83 19.53
N PHE A 217 -0.80 0.68 19.52
CA PHE A 217 -1.43 -0.63 19.66
C PHE A 217 -1.95 -0.91 21.08
N ILE A 218 -1.22 -0.49 22.12
CA ILE A 218 -1.68 -0.63 23.51
C ILE A 218 -2.97 0.18 23.75
N ARG A 219 -3.08 1.39 23.17
CA ARG A 219 -4.29 2.22 23.28
C ARG A 219 -5.48 1.59 22.57
N ALA A 220 -5.28 1.04 21.37
CA ALA A 220 -6.34 0.35 20.63
C ALA A 220 -6.84 -0.91 21.36
N PHE A 221 -5.92 -1.72 21.91
CA PHE A 221 -6.27 -2.93 22.65
C PHE A 221 -6.96 -2.64 23.98
N LEU A 222 -6.50 -1.63 24.74
CA LEU A 222 -7.17 -1.20 25.97
C LEU A 222 -8.55 -0.58 25.70
N PHE A 223 -8.73 0.15 24.59
CA PHE A 223 -10.05 0.68 24.20
C PHE A 223 -11.05 -0.46 23.88
N ALA A 224 -10.59 -1.51 23.20
CA ALA A 224 -11.42 -2.66 22.87
C ALA A 224 -11.87 -3.44 24.13
N LEU A 225 -10.98 -3.61 25.10
CA LEU A 225 -11.30 -4.31 26.36
C LEU A 225 -12.31 -3.52 27.23
N VAL A 226 -12.15 -2.19 27.35
CA VAL A 226 -13.09 -1.36 28.10
C VAL A 226 -14.48 -1.36 27.44
N SER A 227 -14.53 -1.37 26.10
CA SER A 227 -15.79 -1.44 25.35
C SER A 227 -16.52 -2.77 25.54
N ALA A 228 -15.79 -3.89 25.50
CA ALA A 228 -16.36 -5.23 25.74
C ALA A 228 -16.90 -5.38 27.18
N ALA A 229 -16.18 -4.85 28.18
CA ALA A 229 -16.64 -4.84 29.57
C ALA A 229 -17.90 -3.97 29.75
N ALA A 230 -17.96 -2.79 29.11
CA ALA A 230 -19.13 -1.92 29.17
C ALA A 230 -20.39 -2.59 28.57
N ILE A 231 -20.24 -3.33 27.47
CA ILE A 231 -21.34 -4.08 26.85
C ILE A 231 -21.87 -5.19 27.77
N LEU A 232 -20.97 -5.91 28.46
CA LEU A 232 -21.36 -6.96 29.39
C LEU A 232 -22.09 -6.40 30.63
N VAL A 233 -21.64 -5.27 31.16
CA VAL A 233 -22.31 -4.59 32.28
C VAL A 233 -23.69 -4.08 31.85
N LEU A 234 -23.83 -3.49 30.65
CA LEU A 234 -25.12 -3.07 30.12
C LEU A 234 -26.09 -4.24 29.95
N ARG A 235 -25.59 -5.37 29.43
CA ARG A 235 -26.39 -6.60 29.26
C ARG A 235 -26.87 -7.15 30.60
N GLN A 236 -26.00 -7.20 31.61
CA GLN A 236 -26.38 -7.67 32.94
C GLN A 236 -27.41 -6.73 33.60
N HIS A 237 -27.28 -5.42 33.41
CA HIS A 237 -28.22 -4.46 33.98
C HIS A 237 -29.61 -4.55 33.32
N LEU A 238 -29.66 -4.68 31.99
CA LEU A 238 -30.92 -4.86 31.23
C LEU A 238 -31.63 -6.17 31.57
N LEU A 239 -30.89 -7.26 31.76
CA LEU A 239 -31.47 -8.54 32.19
C LEU A 239 -31.97 -8.47 33.65
N GLY A 240 -31.27 -7.74 34.51
CA GLY A 240 -31.69 -7.48 35.89
C GLY A 240 -32.97 -6.66 35.99
N SER A 241 -33.14 -5.63 35.16
CA SER A 241 -34.37 -4.82 35.15
C SER A 241 -35.58 -5.62 34.63
N LEU A 242 -35.40 -6.45 33.60
CA LEU A 242 -36.47 -7.33 33.09
C LEU A 242 -36.92 -8.37 34.13
N SER A 243 -36.00 -8.83 34.99
CA SER A 243 -36.33 -9.76 36.08
C SER A 243 -37.12 -9.11 37.21
N GLN A 244 -36.94 -7.80 37.47
CA GLN A 244 -37.67 -7.08 38.52
C GLN A 244 -39.10 -6.69 38.09
N ASP A 245 -39.30 -6.39 36.81
CA ASP A 245 -40.66 -6.15 36.27
C ASP A 245 -41.51 -7.44 36.23
N ALA A 246 -40.88 -8.59 36.01
CA ALA A 246 -41.57 -9.88 36.01
C ALA A 246 -42.06 -10.31 37.41
N SER A 247 -41.32 -9.97 38.47
CA SER A 247 -41.70 -10.29 39.86
C SER A 247 -42.74 -9.32 40.43
N SER A 248 -42.81 -8.08 39.95
CA SER A 248 -43.84 -7.10 40.35
C SER A 248 -45.23 -7.42 39.79
N PHE A 249 -45.33 -8.21 38.71
CA PHE A 249 -46.59 -8.63 38.11
C PHE A 249 -47.20 -9.88 38.78
N GLY A 250 -46.40 -10.65 39.51
CA GLY A 250 -46.84 -11.86 40.22
C GLY A 250 -47.49 -11.61 41.58
N ALA A 251 -47.23 -10.48 42.23
CA ALA A 251 -47.68 -10.18 43.59
C ALA A 251 -49.01 -9.39 43.67
N ARG A 252 -49.77 -9.29 42.57
CA ARG A 252 -51.01 -8.49 42.50
C ARG A 252 -52.27 -9.31 42.16
N ARG A 253 -52.22 -10.62 42.40
CA ARG A 253 -53.39 -11.50 42.34
C ARG A 253 -53.52 -12.20 43.69
N ASP A 254 -54.21 -11.53 44.61
CA ASP A 254 -55.02 -12.12 45.68
C ASP A 254 -56.17 -11.14 45.94
#